data_AF-A0A4R9EQJ5-F1
#
_entry.id   AF-A0A4R9EQJ5-F1
#
_cell.length_a   1.000
_cell.length_b   1.000
_cell.length_c   1.000
_cell.angle_alpha   90.00
_cell.angle_beta   90.00
_cell.angle_gamma   90.00
#
_symmetry.space_group_name_H-M   'P 1'
#
loop_
_entity.id
_entity.type
_entity.pdbx_description
1 polymer ?
#
loop_
_entity_poly.entity_id
_entity_poly.type
_entity_poly.pdbx_seq_one_letter_code
_entity_poly.pdbx_strand_id
1 'polypeptide(L)'
;MTSTPALSAPTAAHQVAALLPESPLGPWHVTAFRTGYTDAPAAQITDGSRAVIAAFHKGHTTLAWERRGESATYPLIAVPGARPSDTAREILRSALPDLDTAQAPATDPARAARDFLDELGGAFAARRIATTCWTTQLMNTTVRTWQRGPALLLLESSMAQPTLNLEYGGREEGFYGGALADFESLFPAFLPTRPRHSHRVLGNEITGGIPRRLYSRFSYAPMRQYAPYDCLSFGRNVGPTGQIETPDYRARARDNSPVHAYVDGLGLDFVRSILDRLTDPAA
;
A
#
# COMPACT_ATOMS: atom_id res chain seq x y z
N MET A 1 8.72 -27.70 -39.39
CA MET A 1 9.05 -27.04 -38.11
C MET A 1 8.36 -25.68 -38.10
N THR A 2 7.22 -25.58 -37.41
CA THR A 2 6.51 -24.30 -37.24
C THR A 2 7.19 -23.54 -36.12
N SER A 3 7.94 -22.48 -36.44
CA SER A 3 8.46 -21.56 -35.44
C SER A 3 7.26 -20.85 -34.81
N THR A 4 6.94 -21.20 -33.56
CA THR A 4 6.01 -20.40 -32.76
C THR A 4 6.60 -18.98 -32.72
N PRO A 5 5.88 -17.95 -33.18
CA PRO A 5 6.40 -16.58 -33.14
C PRO A 5 6.81 -16.25 -31.71
N ALA A 6 8.04 -15.74 -31.54
CA ALA A 6 8.52 -15.30 -30.25
C ALA A 6 7.57 -14.22 -29.73
N LEU A 7 6.90 -14.49 -28.61
CA LEU A 7 6.06 -13.51 -27.95
C LEU A 7 6.97 -12.36 -27.48
N SER A 8 6.68 -11.14 -27.91
CA SER A 8 7.34 -9.94 -27.39
C SER A 8 6.60 -9.46 -26.14
N ALA A 9 7.37 -9.02 -25.15
CA ALA A 9 6.77 -8.43 -23.96
C ALA A 9 6.14 -7.08 -24.32
N PRO A 10 4.97 -6.73 -23.75
CA PRO A 10 4.38 -5.41 -23.95
C PRO A 10 5.34 -4.30 -23.52
N THR A 11 5.52 -3.26 -24.32
CA THR A 11 6.37 -2.10 -23.98
C THR A 11 5.99 -1.47 -22.63
N ALA A 12 4.69 -1.47 -22.30
CA ALA A 12 4.19 -1.00 -21.01
C ALA A 12 4.78 -1.79 -19.82
N ALA A 13 5.09 -3.08 -19.97
CA ALA A 13 5.71 -3.86 -18.91
C ALA A 13 7.14 -3.39 -18.61
N HIS A 14 7.93 -3.05 -19.63
CA HIS A 14 9.25 -2.45 -19.45
C HIS A 14 9.18 -1.08 -18.76
N GLN A 15 8.18 -0.27 -19.11
CA GLN A 15 7.95 1.02 -18.45
C GLN A 15 7.52 0.86 -16.99
N VAL A 16 6.73 -0.18 -16.66
CA VAL A 16 6.39 -0.51 -15.28
C VAL A 16 7.64 -0.94 -14.51
N ALA A 17 8.45 -1.84 -15.07
CA ALA A 17 9.69 -2.33 -14.44
C ALA A 17 10.66 -1.21 -14.11
N ALA A 18 10.81 -0.23 -15.00
CA ALA A 18 11.67 0.94 -14.80
C ALA A 18 11.21 1.90 -13.69
N LEU A 19 9.96 1.77 -13.21
CA LEU A 19 9.41 2.58 -12.12
C LEU A 19 9.44 1.86 -10.76
N LEU A 20 9.82 0.58 -10.73
CA LEU A 20 9.97 -0.18 -9.51
C LEU A 20 11.38 0.04 -8.92
N PRO A 21 11.52 0.05 -7.58
CA PRO A 21 12.82 0.18 -6.95
C PRO A 21 13.70 -1.03 -7.27
N GLU A 22 14.99 -0.79 -7.44
CA GLU A 22 15.96 -1.86 -7.63
C GLU A 22 16.01 -2.77 -6.39
N SER A 23 16.11 -4.08 -6.62
CA SER A 23 16.33 -5.05 -5.56
C SER A 23 17.83 -5.27 -5.34
N PRO A 24 18.23 -5.86 -4.20
CA PRO A 24 19.61 -6.32 -4.02
C PRO A 24 20.09 -7.34 -5.07
N LEU A 25 19.16 -8.03 -5.76
CA LEU A 25 19.45 -8.99 -6.82
C LEU A 25 19.59 -8.34 -8.21
N GLY A 26 19.28 -7.04 -8.33
CA GLY A 26 19.37 -6.27 -9.56
C GLY A 26 18.06 -5.58 -9.96
N PRO A 27 18.04 -4.98 -11.17
CA PRO A 27 16.87 -4.29 -11.69
C PRO A 27 15.76 -5.29 -12.07
N TRP A 28 14.53 -4.79 -12.18
CA TRP A 28 13.40 -5.60 -12.63
C TRP A 28 13.52 -5.96 -14.11
N HIS A 29 13.49 -7.26 -14.37
CA HIS A 29 13.48 -7.86 -15.71
C HIS A 29 12.06 -8.15 -16.18
N VAL A 30 11.89 -8.14 -17.50
CA VAL A 30 10.59 -8.32 -18.15
C VAL A 30 10.71 -9.39 -19.22
N THR A 31 9.83 -10.39 -19.14
CA THR A 31 9.73 -11.48 -20.11
C THR A 31 8.28 -11.64 -20.55
N ALA A 32 8.06 -11.88 -21.85
CA ALA A 32 6.72 -12.18 -22.34
C ALA A 32 6.17 -13.43 -21.65
N PHE A 33 4.92 -13.39 -21.23
CA PHE A 33 4.32 -14.47 -20.45
C PHE A 33 2.93 -14.79 -20.99
N ARG A 34 2.57 -16.08 -21.01
CA ARG A 34 1.22 -16.52 -21.37
C ARG A 34 0.49 -16.94 -20.11
N THR A 35 -0.60 -16.25 -19.79
CA THR A 35 -1.44 -16.59 -18.63
C THR A 35 -2.56 -17.54 -19.05
N GLY A 36 -3.11 -18.29 -18.09
CA GLY A 36 -4.24 -19.18 -18.32
C GLY A 36 -5.61 -18.50 -18.19
N TYR A 37 -5.66 -17.28 -17.64
CA TYR A 37 -6.91 -16.59 -17.29
C TYR A 37 -7.31 -15.49 -18.29
N THR A 38 -6.47 -15.15 -19.27
CA THR A 38 -6.80 -14.16 -20.30
C THR A 38 -5.95 -14.35 -21.56
N ASP A 39 -6.49 -13.93 -22.70
CA ASP A 39 -5.78 -13.85 -23.97
C ASP A 39 -5.07 -12.50 -24.19
N ALA A 40 -5.20 -11.56 -23.25
CA ALA A 40 -4.51 -10.27 -23.33
C ALA A 40 -2.98 -10.44 -23.29
N PRO A 41 -2.21 -9.61 -24.03
CA PRO A 41 -0.75 -9.63 -23.95
C PRO A 41 -0.29 -9.46 -22.51
N ALA A 42 0.56 -10.38 -22.05
CA ALA A 42 1.05 -10.38 -20.68
C ALA A 42 2.56 -10.51 -20.60
N ALA A 43 3.11 -10.06 -19.48
CA ALA A 43 4.51 -10.20 -19.15
C ALA A 43 4.67 -10.56 -17.68
N GLN A 44 5.73 -11.30 -17.41
CA GLN A 44 6.28 -11.48 -16.07
C GLN A 44 7.29 -10.37 -15.82
N ILE A 45 7.12 -9.67 -14.71
CA ILE A 45 8.02 -8.64 -14.20
C ILE A 45 8.66 -9.22 -12.93
N THR A 46 9.98 -9.39 -12.91
CA THR A 46 10.68 -10.08 -11.81
C THR A 46 12.05 -9.48 -11.53
N ASP A 47 12.46 -9.47 -10.27
CA ASP A 47 13.81 -9.10 -9.83
C ASP A 47 14.67 -10.32 -9.46
N GLY A 48 14.18 -11.54 -9.75
CA GLY A 48 14.86 -12.81 -9.43
C GLY A 48 14.36 -13.48 -8.16
N SER A 49 13.78 -12.73 -7.20
CA SER A 49 13.11 -13.31 -6.03
C SER A 49 11.59 -13.14 -6.14
N ARG A 50 11.12 -11.95 -6.48
CA ARG A 50 9.71 -11.56 -6.56
C ARG A 50 9.26 -11.60 -8.01
N ALA A 51 8.01 -12.00 -8.24
CA ALA A 51 7.46 -12.07 -9.59
C ALA A 51 6.00 -11.64 -9.62
N VAL A 52 5.69 -10.73 -10.55
CA VAL A 52 4.32 -10.29 -10.84
C VAL A 52 4.03 -10.50 -12.31
N ILE A 53 2.87 -11.08 -12.60
CA ILE A 53 2.33 -11.22 -13.94
C ILE A 53 1.40 -10.04 -14.19
N ALA A 54 1.69 -9.25 -15.23
CA ALA A 54 0.84 -8.15 -15.67
C ALA A 54 0.27 -8.46 -17.06
N ALA A 55 -1.06 -8.46 -17.19
CA ALA A 55 -1.75 -8.58 -18.48
C ALA A 55 -2.44 -7.27 -18.85
N PHE A 56 -2.20 -6.80 -20.07
CA PHE A 56 -2.52 -5.45 -20.51
C PHE A 56 -3.74 -5.46 -21.44
N HIS A 57 -4.85 -4.93 -20.95
CA HIS A 57 -6.11 -4.84 -21.69
C HIS A 57 -6.30 -3.43 -22.24
N LYS A 58 -7.26 -3.26 -23.15
CA LYS A 58 -7.56 -1.95 -23.79
C LYS A 58 -7.91 -0.84 -22.79
N GLY A 59 -8.37 -1.17 -21.58
CA GLY A 59 -8.82 -0.18 -20.59
C GLY A 59 -8.31 -0.37 -19.17
N HIS A 60 -7.56 -1.43 -18.89
CA HIS A 60 -7.05 -1.75 -17.55
C HIS A 60 -5.86 -2.71 -17.64
N THR A 61 -5.11 -2.85 -16.55
CA THR A 61 -4.08 -3.89 -16.39
C THR A 61 -4.52 -4.84 -15.30
N THR A 62 -4.49 -6.16 -15.53
CA THR A 62 -4.69 -7.14 -14.46
C THR A 62 -3.35 -7.60 -13.91
N LEU A 63 -3.24 -7.69 -12.59
CA LEU A 63 -2.05 -8.17 -11.89
C LEU A 63 -2.35 -9.49 -11.18
N ALA A 64 -1.42 -10.44 -11.28
CA ALA A 64 -1.41 -11.69 -10.55
C ALA A 64 0.00 -11.98 -10.03
N TRP A 65 0.11 -12.63 -8.89
CA TRP A 65 1.38 -13.11 -8.33
C TRP A 65 1.09 -14.34 -7.47
N GLU A 66 2.13 -15.12 -7.17
CA GLU A 66 1.97 -16.32 -6.34
C GLU A 66 1.82 -15.91 -4.87
N ARG A 67 0.80 -16.47 -4.21
CA ARG A 67 0.65 -16.39 -2.76
C ARG A 67 1.09 -17.72 -2.17
N ARG A 68 1.42 -17.76 -0.88
CA ARG A 68 1.87 -18.99 -0.22
C ARG A 68 0.83 -20.11 -0.40
N GLY A 69 1.15 -21.13 -1.19
CA GLY A 69 0.27 -22.26 -1.50
C GLY A 69 -0.69 -22.06 -2.68
N GLU A 70 -0.61 -20.93 -3.38
CA GLU A 70 -1.47 -20.60 -4.53
C GLU A 70 -0.65 -20.07 -5.72
N SER A 71 -0.70 -20.80 -6.83
CA SER A 71 -0.12 -20.34 -8.10
C SER A 71 -0.90 -19.15 -8.67
N ALA A 72 -0.21 -18.28 -9.42
CA ALA A 72 -0.76 -17.08 -10.06
C ALA A 72 -1.71 -17.40 -11.23
N THR A 73 -2.80 -18.10 -10.95
CA THR A 73 -3.72 -18.71 -11.92
C THR A 73 -4.93 -17.83 -12.24
N TYR A 74 -5.17 -16.78 -11.46
CA TYR A 74 -6.25 -15.82 -11.65
C TYR A 74 -5.79 -14.40 -11.26
N PRO A 75 -6.41 -13.34 -11.80
CA PRO A 75 -6.03 -11.98 -11.47
C PRO A 75 -6.46 -11.62 -10.04
N LEU A 76 -5.55 -11.00 -9.29
CA LEU A 76 -5.78 -10.53 -7.91
C LEU A 76 -6.24 -9.07 -7.89
N ILE A 77 -5.71 -8.24 -8.79
CA ILE A 77 -6.05 -6.81 -8.91
C ILE A 77 -6.35 -6.47 -10.37
N ALA A 78 -7.35 -5.61 -10.58
CA ALA A 78 -7.53 -4.89 -11.82
C ALA A 78 -7.20 -3.40 -11.62
N VAL A 79 -6.14 -2.92 -12.25
CA VAL A 79 -5.70 -1.53 -12.23
C VAL A 79 -6.42 -0.78 -13.36
N PRO A 80 -7.35 0.15 -13.06
CA PRO A 80 -8.05 0.90 -14.09
C PRO A 80 -7.09 1.81 -14.87
N GLY A 81 -7.27 1.83 -16.19
CA GLY A 81 -6.41 2.59 -17.11
C GLY A 81 -5.13 1.83 -17.50
N ALA A 82 -4.38 2.42 -18.44
CA ALA A 82 -3.18 1.80 -19.03
C ALA A 82 -1.89 2.56 -18.69
N ARG A 83 -1.87 3.37 -17.63
CA ARG A 83 -0.68 4.15 -17.26
C ARG A 83 0.32 3.25 -16.52
N PRO A 84 1.59 3.16 -16.97
CA PRO A 84 2.60 2.37 -16.29
C PRO A 84 2.79 2.78 -14.83
N SER A 85 2.74 4.08 -14.53
CA SER A 85 2.88 4.60 -13.16
C SER A 85 1.80 4.11 -12.20
N ASP A 86 0.55 3.98 -12.67
CA ASP A 86 -0.55 3.48 -11.85
C ASP A 86 -0.37 1.98 -11.59
N THR A 87 0.12 1.23 -12.59
CA THR A 87 0.40 -0.20 -12.45
C THR A 87 1.58 -0.44 -11.50
N ALA A 88 2.68 0.31 -11.65
CA ALA A 88 3.84 0.24 -10.76
C ALA A 88 3.44 0.59 -9.31
N ARG A 89 2.62 1.62 -9.12
CA ARG A 89 2.10 1.97 -7.79
C ARG A 89 1.30 0.83 -7.16
N GLU A 90 0.46 0.14 -7.92
CA GLU A 90 -0.32 -0.99 -7.40
C GLU A 90 0.54 -2.22 -7.11
N ILE A 91 1.60 -2.45 -7.89
CA ILE A 91 2.61 -3.47 -7.56
C ILE A 91 3.25 -3.16 -6.22
N LEU A 92 3.73 -1.93 -6.02
CA LEU A 92 4.34 -1.48 -4.76
C LEU A 92 3.34 -1.58 -3.60
N ARG A 93 2.14 -1.03 -3.79
CA ARG A 93 1.11 -0.93 -2.76
C ARG A 93 0.60 -2.30 -2.33
N SER A 94 0.52 -3.29 -3.22
CA SER A 94 -0.24 -4.51 -2.94
C SER A 94 0.46 -5.82 -3.27
N ALA A 95 1.20 -5.91 -4.38
CA ALA A 95 1.83 -7.16 -4.77
C ALA A 95 3.10 -7.46 -3.94
N LEU A 96 3.99 -6.46 -3.80
CA LEU A 96 5.25 -6.65 -3.08
C LEU A 96 5.06 -6.98 -1.59
N PRO A 97 4.18 -6.29 -0.82
CA PRO A 97 3.95 -6.66 0.58
C PRO A 97 3.53 -8.13 0.74
N ASP A 98 2.64 -8.61 -0.13
CA ASP A 98 2.18 -10.00 -0.13
C ASP A 98 3.31 -10.99 -0.48
N LEU A 99 4.13 -10.65 -1.49
CA LEU A 99 5.26 -11.47 -1.93
C LEU A 99 6.37 -11.55 -0.87
N ASP A 100 6.72 -10.41 -0.27
CA ASP A 100 7.73 -10.32 0.79
C ASP A 100 7.29 -11.15 2.01
N THR A 101 6.00 -11.10 2.33
CA THR A 101 5.40 -11.91 3.40
C THR A 101 5.43 -13.41 3.10
N ALA A 102 5.15 -13.82 1.86
CA ALA A 102 5.18 -15.23 1.46
C ALA A 102 6.60 -15.81 1.43
N GLN A 103 7.61 -14.98 1.14
CA GLN A 103 9.01 -15.37 1.04
C GLN A 103 9.80 -15.20 2.34
N ALA A 104 9.20 -14.58 3.37
CA ALA A 104 9.83 -14.39 4.66
C ALA A 104 10.31 -15.76 5.22
N PRO A 105 11.62 -15.96 5.42
CA PRO A 105 12.12 -17.20 5.99
C PRO A 105 11.49 -17.43 7.37
N ALA A 106 10.97 -18.62 7.62
CA ALA A 106 10.44 -19.00 8.94
C ALA A 106 11.52 -18.93 10.04
N THR A 107 12.79 -18.94 9.65
CA THR A 107 13.95 -18.82 10.53
C THR A 107 14.38 -17.36 10.70
N ASP A 108 14.11 -16.85 11.91
CA ASP A 108 14.48 -15.52 12.46
C ASP A 108 13.77 -14.29 11.85
N PRO A 109 12.42 -14.22 11.93
CA PRO A 109 11.64 -13.05 11.54
C PRO A 109 12.03 -11.78 12.31
N ALA A 110 12.54 -11.94 13.55
CA ALA A 110 12.99 -10.82 14.35
C ALA A 110 14.25 -10.15 13.76
N ARG A 111 15.17 -10.93 13.17
CA ARG A 111 16.33 -10.37 12.47
C ARG A 111 15.94 -9.71 11.15
N ALA A 112 15.09 -10.34 10.35
CA ALA A 112 14.58 -9.73 9.12
C ALA A 112 13.89 -8.39 9.40
N ALA A 113 13.06 -8.34 10.47
CA ALA A 113 12.50 -7.10 10.98
C ALA A 113 13.58 -6.09 11.37
N ARG A 114 14.60 -6.46 12.15
CA ARG A 114 15.67 -5.50 12.53
C ARG A 114 16.42 -4.93 11.32
N ASP A 115 16.90 -5.78 10.43
CA ASP A 115 17.69 -5.38 9.26
C ASP A 115 16.88 -4.43 8.35
N PHE A 116 15.59 -4.73 8.18
CA PHE A 116 14.62 -3.90 7.45
C PHE A 116 14.47 -2.50 8.06
N LEU A 117 14.41 -2.43 9.38
CA LEU A 117 14.17 -1.20 10.11
C LEU A 117 15.40 -0.30 10.13
N ASP A 118 16.59 -0.90 10.09
CA ASP A 118 17.84 -0.19 9.93
C ASP A 118 17.95 0.41 8.51
N GLU A 119 17.51 -0.32 7.48
CA GLU A 119 17.48 0.18 6.10
C GLU A 119 16.46 1.33 5.92
N LEU A 120 15.28 1.21 6.54
CA LEU A 120 14.27 2.28 6.55
C LEU A 120 14.78 3.51 7.33
N GLY A 121 15.44 3.31 8.46
CA GLY A 121 16.14 4.37 9.21
C GLY A 121 17.19 5.08 8.36
N GLY A 122 17.97 4.34 7.57
CA GLY A 122 18.91 4.89 6.59
C GLY A 122 18.23 5.73 5.51
N ALA A 123 17.10 5.25 4.96
CA ALA A 123 16.30 6.00 3.98
C ALA A 123 15.70 7.29 4.54
N PHE A 124 15.34 7.30 5.84
CA PHE A 124 14.93 8.48 6.57
C PHE A 124 16.09 9.47 6.78
N ALA A 125 17.23 8.97 7.27
CA ALA A 125 18.43 9.78 7.50
C ALA A 125 18.93 10.44 6.21
N ALA A 126 18.91 9.73 5.08
CA ALA A 126 19.30 10.26 3.77
C ALA A 126 18.48 11.50 3.33
N ARG A 127 17.24 11.62 3.84
CA ARG A 127 16.35 12.76 3.60
C ARG A 127 16.35 13.80 4.73
N ARG A 128 17.29 13.69 5.68
CA ARG A 128 17.45 14.57 6.86
C ARG A 128 16.22 14.62 7.77
N ILE A 129 15.66 13.45 8.01
CA ILE A 129 14.42 13.32 8.75
C ILE A 129 14.76 12.94 10.18
N ALA A 130 14.34 13.78 11.12
CA ALA A 130 14.45 13.46 12.54
C ALA A 130 13.50 12.29 12.84
N THR A 131 14.05 11.19 13.33
CA THR A 131 13.28 10.02 13.74
C THR A 131 13.62 9.66 15.17
N THR A 132 12.61 9.59 16.04
CA THR A 132 12.71 8.92 17.34
C THR A 132 12.39 7.46 17.14
N CYS A 133 13.32 6.58 17.54
CA CYS A 133 13.16 5.13 17.50
C CYS A 133 13.11 4.60 18.93
N TRP A 134 12.06 3.85 19.25
CA TRP A 134 12.01 3.05 20.46
C TRP A 134 11.58 1.63 20.10
N THR A 135 12.11 0.67 20.85
CA THR A 135 11.74 -0.74 20.72
C THR A 135 10.94 -1.14 21.95
N THR A 136 9.74 -1.66 21.74
CA THR A 136 8.98 -2.32 22.81
C THR A 136 8.78 -3.80 22.47
N GLN A 137 8.97 -4.65 23.47
CA GLN A 137 8.62 -6.07 23.39
C GLN A 137 7.25 -6.22 24.01
N LEU A 138 6.22 -6.23 23.17
CA LEU A 138 4.90 -6.74 23.54
C LEU A 138 4.93 -8.26 23.31
N MET A 139 4.15 -9.06 24.04
CA MET A 139 4.24 -10.52 24.02
C MET A 139 4.42 -11.09 22.60
N ASN A 140 5.59 -11.68 22.31
CA ASN A 140 5.98 -12.28 21.01
C ASN A 140 5.96 -11.33 19.79
N THR A 141 6.00 -10.02 20.02
CA THR A 141 5.92 -8.98 18.98
C THR A 141 7.01 -7.94 19.21
N THR A 142 7.89 -7.77 18.23
CA THR A 142 8.85 -6.65 18.24
C THR A 142 8.22 -5.48 17.53
N VAL A 143 8.02 -4.38 18.25
CA VAL A 143 7.58 -3.12 17.65
C VAL A 143 8.76 -2.16 17.62
N ARG A 144 9.03 -1.60 16.44
CA ARG A 144 9.84 -0.39 16.33
C ARG A 144 9.01 0.70 15.70
N THR A 145 9.22 1.91 16.17
CA THR A 145 8.49 3.07 15.69
C THR A 145 9.40 4.15 15.12
N TRP A 146 8.90 4.93 14.18
CA TRP A 146 9.52 6.17 13.71
C TRP A 146 8.46 7.25 13.74
N GLN A 147 8.70 8.29 14.51
CA GLN A 147 7.86 9.48 14.46
C GLN A 147 8.43 10.48 13.46
N ARG A 148 7.58 11.00 12.57
CA ARG A 148 7.85 12.14 11.69
C ARG A 148 6.61 13.02 11.60
N GLY A 149 6.66 14.19 12.23
CA GLY A 149 5.49 15.07 12.31
C GLY A 149 4.30 14.34 12.96
N PRO A 150 3.09 14.38 12.36
CA PRO A 150 1.93 13.65 12.86
C PRO A 150 1.95 12.14 12.52
N ALA A 151 2.84 11.68 11.65
CA ALA A 151 2.92 10.27 11.26
C ALA A 151 3.85 9.50 12.20
N LEU A 152 3.32 8.44 12.81
CA LEU A 152 4.05 7.42 13.52
C LEU A 152 4.02 6.14 12.68
N LEU A 153 5.15 5.75 12.12
CA LEU A 153 5.28 4.44 11.50
C LEU A 153 5.59 3.42 12.58
N LEU A 154 4.86 2.29 12.58
CA LEU A 154 5.09 1.17 13.48
C LEU A 154 5.37 -0.07 12.63
N LEU A 155 6.55 -0.67 12.74
CA LEU A 155 6.70 -2.05 12.29
C LEU A 155 6.23 -2.97 13.41
N GLU A 156 5.25 -3.80 13.11
CA GLU A 156 4.86 -4.89 13.97
C GLU A 156 5.36 -6.21 13.36
N SER A 157 6.30 -6.85 14.04
CA SER A 157 6.74 -8.21 13.69
C SER A 157 6.18 -9.19 14.70
N SER A 158 4.98 -9.71 14.43
CA SER A 158 4.46 -10.90 15.12
C SER A 158 4.90 -12.16 14.37
N MET A 159 4.96 -13.30 15.06
CA MET A 159 5.58 -14.57 14.62
C MET A 159 5.08 -15.20 13.29
N ALA A 160 4.22 -14.53 12.51
CA ALA A 160 3.76 -15.02 11.22
C ALA A 160 4.16 -14.15 10.02
N GLN A 161 4.23 -12.81 10.14
CA GLN A 161 4.42 -11.90 9.00
C GLN A 161 4.98 -10.54 9.48
N PRO A 162 6.13 -10.05 8.98
CA PRO A 162 6.58 -8.69 9.26
C PRO A 162 5.71 -7.70 8.45
N THR A 163 4.80 -7.00 9.10
CA THR A 163 3.95 -5.99 8.46
C THR A 163 4.32 -4.59 8.94
N LEU A 164 4.44 -3.65 8.01
CA LEU A 164 4.49 -2.24 8.39
C LEU A 164 3.09 -1.70 8.56
N ASN A 165 2.88 -1.07 9.71
CA ASN A 165 1.68 -0.36 10.04
C ASN A 165 2.01 1.13 10.18
N LEU A 166 1.06 1.99 9.87
CA LEU A 166 1.18 3.43 9.98
C LEU A 166 0.06 3.93 10.87
N GLU A 167 0.43 4.59 11.95
CA GLU A 167 -0.46 5.38 12.78
C GLU A 167 -0.27 6.86 12.41
N TYR A 168 -1.33 7.52 11.98
CA TYR A 168 -1.35 8.93 11.70
C TYR A 168 -2.12 9.66 12.80
N GLY A 169 -1.56 10.76 13.29
CA GLY A 169 -2.22 11.66 14.22
C GLY A 169 -2.26 11.18 15.67
N GLY A 170 -1.29 10.34 16.06
CA GLY A 170 -1.02 9.70 17.36
C GLY A 170 -1.91 10.05 18.56
N ARG A 171 -2.23 9.05 19.38
CA ARG A 171 -3.13 9.21 20.53
C ARG A 171 -2.38 9.46 21.84
N GLU A 172 -2.06 10.73 22.14
CA GLU A 172 -1.60 11.12 23.49
C GLU A 172 -2.77 11.67 24.31
N GLU A 173 -3.07 11.03 25.44
CA GLU A 173 -4.04 11.49 26.46
C GLU A 173 -5.43 11.92 25.93
N GLY A 174 -5.90 11.32 24.83
CA GLY A 174 -7.20 11.64 24.22
C GLY A 174 -7.19 12.84 23.26
N PHE A 175 -6.01 13.40 22.96
CA PHE A 175 -5.79 14.34 21.88
C PHE A 175 -5.22 13.61 20.66
N TYR A 176 -5.79 13.90 19.50
CA TYR A 176 -5.22 13.46 18.23
C TYR A 176 -4.37 14.58 17.65
N GLY A 177 -3.11 14.28 17.35
CA GLY A 177 -2.14 15.25 16.83
C GLY A 177 -2.22 15.49 15.32
N GLY A 178 -3.03 14.73 14.59
CA GLY A 178 -3.11 14.77 13.12
C GLY A 178 -4.24 15.67 12.61
N ALA A 179 -4.00 16.42 11.53
CA ALA A 179 -5.01 17.25 10.90
C ALA A 179 -5.71 16.52 9.75
N LEU A 180 -7.04 16.61 9.68
CA LEU A 180 -7.83 15.99 8.60
C LEU A 180 -7.38 16.41 7.20
N ALA A 181 -7.00 17.68 7.01
CA ALA A 181 -6.56 18.19 5.70
C ALA A 181 -5.28 17.49 5.20
N ASP A 182 -4.32 17.27 6.10
CA ASP A 182 -3.06 16.59 5.82
C ASP A 182 -3.30 15.10 5.57
N PHE A 183 -4.16 14.48 6.38
CA PHE A 183 -4.53 13.08 6.14
C PHE A 183 -5.21 12.92 4.78
N GLU A 184 -6.09 13.83 4.37
CA GLU A 184 -6.75 13.78 3.04
C GLU A 184 -5.78 13.90 1.85
N SER A 185 -4.59 14.49 2.04
CA SER A 185 -3.55 14.55 1.01
C SER A 185 -2.75 13.25 0.94
N LEU A 186 -2.49 12.63 2.10
CA LEU A 186 -1.75 11.38 2.22
C LEU A 186 -2.60 10.15 1.86
N PHE A 187 -3.86 10.12 2.30
CA PHE A 187 -4.75 8.95 2.24
C PHE A 187 -4.87 8.30 0.85
N PRO A 188 -4.93 9.04 -0.28
CA PRO A 188 -4.95 8.45 -1.62
C PRO A 188 -3.79 7.50 -1.92
N ALA A 189 -2.65 7.63 -1.23
CA ALA A 189 -1.53 6.72 -1.41
C ALA A 189 -1.89 5.27 -1.02
N PHE A 190 -2.70 5.10 0.03
CA PHE A 190 -3.08 3.79 0.57
C PHE A 190 -4.26 3.15 -0.19
N LEU A 191 -5.01 3.96 -0.93
CA LEU A 191 -6.19 3.51 -1.67
C LEU A 191 -5.83 2.93 -3.06
N PRO A 192 -6.68 2.05 -3.61
CA PRO A 192 -6.52 1.57 -4.99
C PRO A 192 -6.52 2.70 -6.03
N THR A 193 -5.99 2.45 -7.22
CA THR A 193 -6.06 3.41 -8.34
C THR A 193 -7.49 3.87 -8.58
N ARG A 194 -7.67 5.19 -8.57
CA ARG A 194 -8.96 5.79 -8.91
C ARG A 194 -9.34 5.46 -10.37
N PRO A 195 -10.52 4.87 -10.61
CA PRO A 195 -11.00 4.65 -11.97
C PRO A 195 -11.34 5.98 -12.66
N ARG A 196 -11.22 6.02 -13.99
CA ARG A 196 -11.58 7.21 -14.80
C ARG A 196 -13.04 7.62 -14.60
N HIS A 197 -13.92 6.64 -14.42
CA HIS A 197 -15.33 6.85 -14.12
C HIS A 197 -15.62 6.17 -12.77
N SER A 198 -15.65 6.97 -11.70
CA SER A 198 -16.06 6.48 -10.39
C SER A 198 -17.59 6.43 -10.32
N HIS A 199 -18.15 5.24 -10.12
CA HIS A 199 -19.53 5.13 -9.65
C HIS A 199 -19.61 5.68 -8.24
N ARG A 200 -20.36 6.78 -8.06
CA ARG A 200 -20.72 7.28 -6.73
C ARG A 200 -21.89 6.47 -6.22
N VAL A 201 -21.63 5.47 -5.40
CA VAL A 201 -22.68 4.88 -4.58
C VAL A 201 -22.90 5.82 -3.39
N LEU A 202 -24.16 6.14 -3.09
CA LEU A 202 -24.49 6.89 -1.87
C LEU A 202 -24.33 5.92 -0.69
N GLY A 203 -23.36 6.19 0.18
CA GLY A 203 -23.12 5.42 1.39
C GLY A 203 -24.15 5.76 2.46
N ASN A 204 -25.40 5.32 2.28
CA ASN A 204 -26.51 5.61 3.21
C ASN A 204 -26.24 5.09 4.62
N GLU A 205 -25.35 4.11 4.76
CA GLU A 205 -24.92 3.50 6.01
C GLU A 205 -23.83 4.32 6.74
N ILE A 206 -23.27 5.34 6.09
CA ILE A 206 -22.21 6.19 6.68
C ILE A 206 -22.84 7.42 7.32
N THR A 207 -22.63 7.56 8.62
CA THR A 207 -23.10 8.65 9.48
C THR A 207 -21.94 9.56 9.91
N GLY A 208 -22.24 10.73 10.47
CA GLY A 208 -21.23 11.72 10.85
C GLY A 208 -20.73 12.59 9.70
N GLY A 209 -20.21 13.78 10.04
CA GLY A 209 -19.75 14.76 9.04
C GLY A 209 -18.45 14.34 8.35
N ILE A 210 -17.44 13.96 9.15
CA ILE A 210 -16.10 13.60 8.66
C ILE A 210 -16.12 12.28 7.85
N PRO A 211 -16.75 11.19 8.32
CA PRO A 211 -16.86 9.95 7.52
C PRO A 211 -17.53 10.18 6.17
N ARG A 212 -18.62 10.98 6.12
CA ARG A 212 -19.30 11.31 4.86
C ARG A 212 -18.43 12.14 3.93
N ARG A 213 -17.63 13.07 4.46
CA ARG A 213 -16.65 13.85 3.67
C ARG A 213 -15.61 12.93 3.04
N LEU A 214 -14.97 12.08 3.85
CA LEU A 214 -13.97 11.13 3.39
C LEU A 214 -14.55 10.16 2.35
N TYR A 215 -15.71 9.57 2.65
CA TYR A 215 -16.39 8.69 1.72
C TYR A 215 -16.78 9.39 0.41
N SER A 216 -17.34 10.61 0.47
CA SER A 216 -17.69 11.37 -0.73
C SER A 216 -16.47 11.63 -1.63
N ARG A 217 -15.32 11.98 -1.02
CA ARG A 217 -14.07 12.27 -1.71
C ARG A 217 -13.41 11.01 -2.28
N PHE A 218 -13.55 9.87 -1.61
CA PHE A 218 -12.81 8.63 -1.90
C PHE A 218 -13.69 7.40 -2.15
N SER A 219 -14.95 7.61 -2.55
CA SER A 219 -15.99 6.58 -2.80
C SER A 219 -15.63 5.47 -3.80
N TYR A 220 -14.54 5.62 -4.55
CA TYR A 220 -14.03 4.58 -5.44
C TYR A 220 -13.33 3.44 -4.69
N ALA A 221 -12.91 3.67 -3.44
CA ALA A 221 -12.28 2.67 -2.61
C ALA A 221 -13.30 1.97 -1.71
N PRO A 222 -13.09 0.68 -1.36
CA PRO A 222 -13.94 -0.02 -0.42
C PRO A 222 -13.82 0.64 0.95
N MET A 223 -14.93 1.17 1.46
CA MET A 223 -15.02 1.80 2.78
C MET A 223 -16.31 1.40 3.48
N ARG A 224 -16.24 1.21 4.79
CA ARG A 224 -17.37 0.85 5.63
C ARG A 224 -17.21 1.46 7.02
N GLN A 225 -18.29 1.98 7.59
CA GLN A 225 -18.29 2.43 8.98
C GLN A 225 -18.61 1.25 9.91
N TYR A 226 -17.81 1.07 10.96
CA TYR A 226 -18.10 0.11 12.02
C TYR A 226 -18.84 0.81 13.16
N ALA A 227 -20.12 0.48 13.34
CA ALA A 227 -20.81 0.75 14.59
C ALA A 227 -20.35 -0.30 15.64
N PRO A 228 -19.97 0.07 16.87
CA PRO A 228 -20.27 1.33 17.57
C PRO A 228 -19.11 2.34 17.69
N TYR A 229 -17.97 2.15 17.00
CA TYR A 229 -16.73 2.88 17.30
C TYR A 229 -16.54 4.20 16.54
N ASP A 230 -17.56 4.68 15.81
CA ASP A 230 -17.50 5.88 14.96
C ASP A 230 -16.24 5.94 14.07
N CYS A 231 -15.80 4.77 13.60
CA CYS A 231 -14.60 4.63 12.77
C CYS A 231 -14.97 4.24 11.34
N LEU A 232 -14.28 4.87 10.39
CA LEU A 232 -14.38 4.54 8.97
C LEU A 232 -13.25 3.56 8.62
N SER A 233 -13.59 2.33 8.31
CA SER A 233 -12.65 1.35 7.78
C SER A 233 -12.50 1.46 6.26
N PHE A 234 -11.32 1.11 5.75
CA PHE A 234 -11.03 1.07 4.32
C PHE A 234 -10.18 -0.13 3.94
N GLY A 235 -10.16 -0.43 2.64
CA GLY A 235 -9.41 -1.55 2.07
C GLY A 235 -10.20 -2.86 2.10
N ARG A 236 -9.77 -3.83 1.28
CA ARG A 236 -10.36 -5.19 1.25
C ARG A 236 -9.39 -6.17 0.61
N ASN A 237 -9.15 -7.31 1.27
CA ASN A 237 -8.49 -8.55 0.79
C ASN A 237 -7.06 -8.46 0.21
N VAL A 238 -6.71 -7.36 -0.46
CA VAL A 238 -5.45 -7.16 -1.19
C VAL A 238 -5.00 -5.70 -1.04
N GLY A 239 -3.75 -5.52 -0.58
CA GLY A 239 -3.17 -4.22 -0.28
C GLY A 239 -3.57 -3.66 1.09
N PRO A 240 -3.22 -2.38 1.37
CA PRO A 240 -3.39 -1.81 2.69
C PRO A 240 -4.85 -1.71 3.11
N THR A 241 -5.07 -2.00 4.38
CA THR A 241 -6.35 -1.85 5.07
C THR A 241 -6.19 -0.91 6.23
N GLY A 242 -7.27 -0.40 6.80
CA GLY A 242 -7.12 0.44 7.98
C GLY A 242 -8.42 0.98 8.53
N GLN A 243 -8.29 1.76 9.59
CA GLN A 243 -9.37 2.42 10.30
C GLN A 243 -9.03 3.89 10.50
N ILE A 244 -10.04 4.74 10.38
CA ILE A 244 -9.94 6.18 10.60
C ILE A 244 -10.91 6.50 11.73
N GLU A 245 -10.36 6.86 12.88
CA GLU A 245 -11.14 7.40 14.00
C GLU A 245 -11.53 8.82 13.65
N THR A 246 -12.84 9.05 13.59
CA THR A 246 -13.41 10.35 13.27
C THR A 246 -14.24 10.81 14.45
N PRO A 247 -13.63 11.48 15.45
CA PRO A 247 -14.42 12.10 16.52
C PRO A 247 -15.45 13.06 15.90
N ASP A 248 -16.70 13.04 16.40
CA ASP A 248 -17.86 13.73 15.79
C ASP A 248 -17.79 15.26 15.95
N TYR A 249 -16.84 15.88 15.26
CA TYR A 249 -16.75 17.32 15.08
C TYR A 249 -17.52 17.68 13.80
N ARG A 250 -18.41 18.67 13.91
CA ARG A 250 -19.26 19.14 12.80
C ARG A 250 -18.40 19.52 11.59
N ALA A 251 -18.35 18.66 10.57
CA ALA A 251 -17.50 18.86 9.39
C ALA A 251 -17.83 20.16 8.63
N ARG A 252 -16.82 21.00 8.43
CA ARG A 252 -16.87 22.23 7.61
C ARG A 252 -15.86 22.16 6.46
N ALA A 253 -15.99 22.99 5.43
CA ALA A 253 -15.12 22.95 4.25
C ALA A 253 -13.64 23.31 4.51
N ARG A 254 -13.33 23.93 5.66
CA ARG A 254 -11.96 24.23 6.15
C ARG A 254 -11.67 23.53 7.48
N ASP A 255 -12.27 22.38 7.65
CA ASP A 255 -12.19 21.63 8.89
C ASP A 255 -10.82 20.94 8.99
N ASN A 256 -10.03 21.40 9.96
CA ASN A 256 -8.76 20.82 10.39
C ASN A 256 -8.99 19.93 11.62
N SER A 257 -10.17 19.32 11.71
CA SER A 257 -10.50 18.45 12.82
C SER A 257 -9.40 17.43 13.06
N PRO A 258 -9.13 17.13 14.33
CA PRO A 258 -8.23 16.05 14.69
C PRO A 258 -8.69 14.75 14.03
N VAL A 259 -7.75 14.06 13.40
CA VAL A 259 -7.97 12.74 12.83
C VAL A 259 -6.88 11.81 13.32
N HIS A 260 -7.30 10.60 13.64
CA HIS A 260 -6.39 9.49 13.91
C HIS A 260 -6.71 8.36 12.96
N ALA A 261 -5.68 7.81 12.34
CA ALA A 261 -5.86 6.74 11.38
C ALA A 261 -4.77 5.69 11.57
N TYR A 262 -5.17 4.45 11.42
CA TYR A 262 -4.29 3.31 11.47
C TYR A 262 -4.38 2.56 10.15
N VAL A 263 -3.23 2.29 9.53
CA VAL A 263 -3.10 1.64 8.22
C VAL A 263 -2.20 0.43 8.36
N ASP A 264 -2.68 -0.74 7.99
CA ASP A 264 -2.00 -2.02 8.06
C ASP A 264 -1.53 -2.50 6.68
N GLY A 265 -0.57 -3.41 6.70
CA GLY A 265 -0.18 -4.21 5.52
C GLY A 265 0.63 -3.41 4.50
N LEU A 266 1.45 -2.46 4.96
CA LEU A 266 2.34 -1.69 4.09
C LEU A 266 3.60 -2.50 3.77
N GLY A 267 4.07 -2.40 2.53
CA GLY A 267 5.37 -2.94 2.10
C GLY A 267 6.47 -1.90 2.19
N LEU A 268 7.73 -2.35 2.28
CA LEU A 268 8.90 -1.48 2.38
C LEU A 268 9.04 -0.52 1.20
N ASP A 269 9.01 -1.09 0.01
CA ASP A 269 9.18 -0.39 -1.24
C ASP A 269 8.06 0.63 -1.45
N PHE A 270 6.86 0.30 -0.98
CA PHE A 270 5.74 1.23 -0.95
C PHE A 270 6.00 2.39 0.00
N VAL A 271 6.37 2.14 1.25
CA VAL A 271 6.69 3.21 2.22
C VAL A 271 7.79 4.11 1.69
N ARG A 272 8.87 3.53 1.12
CA ARG A 272 9.94 4.27 0.45
C ARG A 272 9.43 5.19 -0.65
N SER A 273 8.52 4.70 -1.48
CA SER A 273 7.94 5.47 -2.59
C SER A 273 7.08 6.65 -2.14
N ILE A 274 6.57 6.61 -0.90
CA ILE A 274 5.72 7.67 -0.34
C ILE A 274 6.42 8.46 0.77
N LEU A 275 7.73 8.24 1.00
CA LEU A 275 8.46 8.84 2.11
C LEU A 275 8.33 10.34 2.18
N ASP A 276 8.26 11.04 1.04
CA ASP A 276 8.17 12.50 0.97
C ASP A 276 6.75 13.02 1.25
N ARG A 277 5.73 12.17 1.10
CA ARG A 277 4.33 12.47 1.43
C ARG A 277 4.00 12.31 2.91
N LEU A 278 4.78 11.51 3.64
CA LEU A 278 4.64 11.29 5.09
C LEU A 278 5.08 12.50 5.97
N THR A 279 5.20 13.70 5.40
CA THR A 279 6.22 14.67 5.86
C THR A 279 5.85 16.11 5.66
N ASP A 280 5.14 16.37 4.58
CA ASP A 280 4.89 17.70 4.13
C ASP A 280 3.39 17.89 4.03
N PRO A 281 2.79 18.73 4.89
CA PRO A 281 1.43 19.20 4.66
C PRO A 281 1.36 20.16 3.47
N ALA A 282 2.50 20.61 2.90
CA ALA A 282 2.52 21.55 1.78
C ALA A 282 3.75 21.38 0.87
N ALA A 283 3.64 20.51 -0.13
CA ALA A 283 4.37 20.63 -1.40
C ALA A 283 3.39 20.96 -2.53
#